data_AF-A0AAW2M988-F1
#
_entry.id   AF-A0AAW2M988-F1
#
_cell.length_a   1.000
_cell.length_b   1.000
_cell.length_c   1.000
_cell.angle_alpha   90.00
_cell.angle_beta   90.00
_cell.angle_gamma   90.00
#
_symmetry.space_group_name_H-M   'P 1'
#
loop_
_entity.id
_entity.type
_entity.pdbx_description
1 polymer ?
#
loop_
_entity_poly.entity_id
_entity_poly.type
_entity_poly.pdbx_seq_one_letter_code
_entity_poly.pdbx_strand_id
1 'polypeptide(L)'
;MTSKLKKAIAAVKDQTSISLAKVSKSNSSNLEVAILKATTHDDVPMDERYVNEVLKLVSSNKIHAAACARAIGKRIGRTHSWIVAIKSLMLVLRIFQDGDPYFPREVLHAMKRGAKILNLSSFRDDSNSHPWDFTAFVRTFALYLNERLDCFPYRKAAEEIHI
;
A
#
# COMPACT_ATOMS: atom_id res chain seq x y z
N MET A 1 -20.88 7.09 -11.12
CA MET A 1 -21.13 6.77 -9.69
C MET A 1 -21.39 5.28 -9.55
N THR A 2 -20.72 4.59 -8.61
CA THR A 2 -20.94 3.16 -8.31
C THR A 2 -22.36 2.91 -7.80
N SER A 3 -22.97 1.78 -8.17
CA SER A 3 -24.30 1.41 -7.68
C SER A 3 -24.29 1.12 -6.17
N LYS A 4 -25.44 1.31 -5.50
CA LYS A 4 -25.60 1.00 -4.06
C LYS A 4 -25.22 -0.45 -3.73
N LEU A 5 -25.56 -1.40 -4.61
CA LEU A 5 -25.20 -2.81 -4.47
C LEU A 5 -23.68 -3.03 -4.52
N LYS A 6 -22.97 -2.41 -5.47
CA LYS A 6 -21.50 -2.52 -5.55
C LYS A 6 -20.81 -1.93 -4.32
N LYS A 7 -21.31 -0.79 -3.81
CA LYS A 7 -20.81 -0.19 -2.56
C LYS A 7 -21.00 -1.12 -1.36
N ALA A 8 -22.16 -1.77 -1.25
CA ALA A 8 -22.42 -2.73 -0.19
C ALA A 8 -21.49 -3.96 -0.28
N ILE A 9 -21.29 -4.52 -1.48
CA ILE A 9 -20.35 -5.63 -1.70
C ILE A 9 -18.92 -5.23 -1.30
N ALA A 10 -18.50 -4.03 -1.68
CA ALA A 10 -17.17 -3.52 -1.35
C ALA A 10 -16.98 -3.37 0.18
N ALA A 11 -17.99 -2.85 0.88
CA ALA A 11 -17.98 -2.74 2.33
C ALA A 11 -17.90 -4.11 3.02
N VAL A 12 -18.67 -5.12 2.54
CA VAL A 12 -18.59 -6.48 3.06
C VAL A 12 -17.20 -7.08 2.85
N LYS A 13 -16.61 -6.91 1.66
CA LYS A 13 -15.24 -7.37 1.35
C LYS A 13 -14.19 -6.78 2.30
N ASP A 14 -14.31 -5.50 2.61
CA ASP A 14 -13.42 -4.85 3.57
C ASP A 14 -13.63 -5.40 4.99
N GLN A 15 -14.87 -5.55 5.44
CA GLN A 15 -15.18 -6.11 6.76
C GLN A 15 -14.68 -7.55 6.92
N THR A 16 -14.88 -8.41 5.91
CA THR A 16 -14.37 -9.79 5.94
C THR A 16 -12.84 -9.80 6.00
N SER A 17 -12.17 -8.97 5.20
CA SER A 17 -10.71 -8.89 5.19
C SER A 17 -10.16 -8.45 6.55
N ILE A 18 -10.76 -7.40 7.15
CA ILE A 18 -10.39 -6.89 8.47
C ILE A 18 -10.63 -7.93 9.55
N SER A 19 -11.77 -8.62 9.50
CA SER A 19 -12.14 -9.63 10.48
C SER A 19 -11.17 -10.80 10.46
N LEU A 20 -10.79 -11.27 9.27
CA LEU A 20 -9.77 -12.32 9.11
C LEU A 20 -8.40 -11.90 9.65
N ALA A 21 -7.98 -10.65 9.39
CA ALA A 21 -6.71 -10.15 9.91
C ALA A 21 -6.69 -10.08 11.45
N LYS A 22 -7.81 -9.72 12.09
CA LYS A 22 -7.93 -9.64 13.56
C LYS A 22 -7.84 -10.99 14.29
N VAL A 23 -8.05 -12.12 13.62
CA VAL A 23 -8.05 -13.45 14.27
C VAL A 23 -6.66 -13.82 14.80
N SER A 24 -5.60 -13.28 14.21
CA SER A 24 -4.24 -13.40 14.74
C SER A 24 -4.00 -12.34 15.83
N LYS A 25 -3.47 -12.72 16.99
CA LYS A 25 -3.07 -11.78 18.07
C LYS A 25 -1.57 -11.48 18.00
N SER A 26 -1.14 -10.68 17.02
CA SER A 26 0.27 -10.33 16.80
C SER A 26 0.42 -8.85 16.44
N ASN A 27 1.56 -8.23 16.69
CA ASN A 27 1.82 -6.88 16.17
C ASN A 27 1.74 -6.83 14.64
N SER A 28 2.05 -7.94 13.95
CA SER A 28 1.87 -8.07 12.51
C SER A 28 0.39 -8.05 12.08
N SER A 29 -0.54 -8.49 12.94
CA SER A 29 -1.97 -8.47 12.63
C SER A 29 -2.58 -7.09 12.86
N ASN A 30 -2.13 -6.36 13.89
CA ASN A 30 -2.50 -4.95 14.08
C ASN A 30 -2.08 -4.10 12.87
N LEU A 31 -0.86 -4.31 12.37
CA LEU A 31 -0.35 -3.68 11.16
C LEU A 31 -1.20 -4.02 9.92
N GLU A 32 -1.54 -5.29 9.69
CA GLU A 32 -2.41 -5.70 8.56
C GLU A 32 -3.80 -5.07 8.67
N VAL A 33 -4.38 -4.99 9.88
CA VAL A 33 -5.66 -4.32 10.13
C VAL A 33 -5.59 -2.83 9.81
N ALA A 34 -4.57 -2.12 10.27
CA ALA A 34 -4.39 -0.69 9.99
C ALA A 34 -4.27 -0.44 8.48
N ILE A 35 -3.49 -1.25 7.76
CA ILE A 35 -3.37 -1.18 6.29
C ILE A 35 -4.73 -1.40 5.61
N LEU A 36 -5.49 -2.41 6.03
CA LEU A 36 -6.80 -2.70 5.44
C LEU A 36 -7.81 -1.57 5.68
N LYS A 37 -7.78 -0.95 6.85
CA LYS A 37 -8.64 0.19 7.17
C LYS A 37 -8.23 1.47 6.46
N ALA A 38 -6.93 1.68 6.23
CA ALA A 38 -6.43 2.82 5.45
C ALA A 38 -6.72 2.69 3.95
N THR A 39 -6.95 1.47 3.45
CA THR A 39 -7.06 1.16 2.01
C THR A 39 -8.43 0.60 1.61
N THR A 40 -9.50 0.97 2.32
CA THR A 40 -10.89 0.59 2.02
C THR A 40 -11.34 1.06 0.63
N HIS A 41 -12.42 0.47 0.12
CA HIS A 41 -12.99 0.80 -1.19
C HIS A 41 -13.84 2.08 -1.17
N ASP A 42 -13.94 2.78 -0.04
CA ASP A 42 -14.65 4.06 0.02
C ASP A 42 -13.90 5.16 -0.75
N ASP A 43 -14.65 6.11 -1.30
CA ASP A 43 -14.13 7.23 -2.11
C ASP A 43 -13.74 8.42 -1.22
N VAL A 44 -13.41 8.16 0.05
CA VAL A 44 -12.98 9.15 1.02
C VAL A 44 -11.46 9.07 1.15
N PRO A 45 -10.75 10.18 1.39
CA PRO A 45 -9.32 10.16 1.70
C PRO A 45 -8.98 9.16 2.82
N MET A 46 -7.74 8.67 2.84
CA MET A 46 -7.29 7.75 3.90
C MET A 46 -7.48 8.37 5.28
N ASP A 47 -8.00 7.59 6.23
CA ASP A 47 -8.08 8.02 7.62
C ASP A 47 -6.66 8.09 8.21
N GLU A 48 -6.21 9.31 8.46
CA GLU A 48 -4.87 9.64 8.94
C GLU A 48 -4.51 8.93 10.25
N ARG A 49 -5.49 8.50 11.05
CA ARG A 49 -5.22 7.70 12.25
C ARG A 49 -4.55 6.37 11.92
N TYR A 50 -5.03 5.68 10.90
CA TYR A 50 -4.45 4.40 10.48
C TYR A 50 -3.14 4.59 9.71
N VAL A 51 -3.00 5.69 8.96
CA VAL A 51 -1.73 6.03 8.30
C VAL A 51 -0.64 6.24 9.36
N ASN A 52 -0.90 7.05 10.39
CA ASN A 52 0.04 7.30 11.47
C ASN A 52 0.36 6.04 12.28
N GLU A 53 -0.62 5.16 12.49
CA GLU A 53 -0.39 3.85 13.12
C GLU A 53 0.58 2.98 12.29
N VAL A 54 0.39 2.92 10.97
CA VAL A 54 1.30 2.20 10.06
C VAL A 54 2.70 2.80 10.10
N LEU A 55 2.85 4.12 10.00
CA LEU A 55 4.15 4.81 10.04
C LEU A 55 4.91 4.50 11.34
N LYS A 56 4.21 4.56 12.48
CA LYS A 56 4.78 4.23 13.80
C LYS A 56 5.24 2.77 13.89
N LEU A 57 4.45 1.83 13.36
CA LEU A 57 4.81 0.42 13.40
C LEU A 57 5.98 0.11 12.47
N VAL A 58 5.97 0.65 11.26
CA VAL A 58 7.03 0.43 10.26
C VAL A 58 8.39 0.92 10.76
N SER A 59 8.44 2.12 11.33
CA SER A 59 9.68 2.73 11.87
C SER A 59 10.23 2.05 13.11
N SER A 60 9.42 1.24 13.81
CA SER A 60 9.85 0.58 15.04
C SER A 60 10.90 -0.52 14.85
N ASN A 61 10.87 -1.28 13.74
CA ASN A 61 11.90 -2.25 13.38
C ASN A 61 11.71 -2.85 11.97
N LYS A 62 12.78 -3.50 11.48
CA LYS A 62 12.81 -4.20 10.18
C LYS A 62 11.73 -5.28 10.01
N ILE A 63 11.34 -5.99 11.07
CA ILE A 63 10.33 -7.06 10.98
C ILE A 63 8.96 -6.47 10.63
N HIS A 64 8.59 -5.34 11.23
CA HIS A 64 7.36 -4.63 10.90
C HIS A 64 7.42 -4.00 9.51
N ALA A 65 8.56 -3.43 9.09
CA ALA A 65 8.75 -2.95 7.73
C ALA A 65 8.54 -4.07 6.68
N ALA A 66 9.12 -5.26 6.93
CA ALA A 66 8.94 -6.43 6.08
C ALA A 66 7.49 -6.95 6.06
N ALA A 67 6.83 -6.96 7.22
CA ALA A 67 5.42 -7.31 7.31
C ALA A 67 4.53 -6.31 6.57
N CYS A 68 4.83 -5.01 6.66
CA CYS A 68 4.12 -3.94 5.95
C CYS A 68 4.25 -4.10 4.44
N ALA A 69 5.48 -4.25 3.92
CA ALA A 69 5.72 -4.44 2.50
C ALA A 69 4.95 -5.65 1.94
N ARG A 70 4.94 -6.76 2.68
CA ARG A 70 4.18 -7.97 2.34
C ARG A 70 2.66 -7.73 2.35
N ALA A 71 2.16 -7.07 3.39
CA ALA A 71 0.72 -6.79 3.54
C ALA A 71 0.22 -5.85 2.43
N ILE A 72 0.96 -4.79 2.13
CA ILE A 72 0.67 -3.88 1.01
C ILE A 72 0.73 -4.63 -0.32
N GLY A 73 1.77 -5.43 -0.57
CA GLY A 73 1.88 -6.22 -1.79
C GLY A 73 0.73 -7.21 -1.98
N LYS A 74 0.26 -7.84 -0.90
CA LYS A 74 -0.93 -8.71 -0.91
C LYS A 74 -2.21 -7.91 -1.19
N ARG A 75 -2.36 -6.71 -0.61
CA ARG A 75 -3.54 -5.83 -0.83
C ARG A 75 -3.61 -5.38 -2.28
N ILE A 76 -2.51 -4.88 -2.83
CA ILE A 76 -2.40 -4.43 -4.22
C ILE A 76 -2.58 -5.61 -5.18
N GLY A 77 -1.89 -6.74 -4.95
CA GLY A 77 -1.94 -7.89 -5.85
C GLY A 77 -3.31 -8.60 -5.93
N ARG A 78 -4.24 -8.33 -4.99
CA ARG A 78 -5.59 -8.90 -4.98
C ARG A 78 -6.69 -7.94 -5.39
N THR A 79 -6.38 -6.65 -5.54
CA THR A 79 -7.42 -5.66 -5.84
C THR A 79 -7.53 -5.39 -7.33
N HIS A 80 -8.77 -5.25 -7.78
CA HIS A 80 -9.14 -4.73 -9.10
C HIS A 80 -9.88 -3.39 -8.98
N SER A 81 -9.73 -2.72 -7.82
CA SER A 81 -10.31 -1.41 -7.56
C SER A 81 -9.21 -0.36 -7.56
N TRP A 82 -9.35 0.65 -8.42
CA TRP A 82 -8.39 1.75 -8.49
C TRP A 82 -8.27 2.51 -7.16
N ILE A 83 -9.37 2.66 -6.40
CA ILE A 83 -9.40 3.31 -5.08
C ILE A 83 -8.49 2.59 -4.08
N VAL A 84 -8.59 1.26 -4.02
CA VAL A 84 -7.74 0.47 -3.11
C VAL A 84 -6.28 0.52 -3.56
N ALA A 85 -6.04 0.44 -4.88
CA ALA A 85 -4.70 0.48 -5.44
C ALA A 85 -4.02 1.83 -5.16
N ILE A 86 -4.69 2.95 -5.45
CA ILE A 86 -4.15 4.29 -5.22
C ILE A 86 -3.90 4.55 -3.74
N LYS A 87 -4.83 4.20 -2.83
CA LYS A 87 -4.62 4.33 -1.38
C LYS A 87 -3.43 3.50 -0.90
N SER A 88 -3.26 2.30 -1.45
CA SER A 88 -2.10 1.44 -1.12
C SER A 88 -0.78 2.05 -1.60
N LEU A 89 -0.74 2.61 -2.81
CA LEU A 89 0.43 3.33 -3.34
C LEU A 89 0.70 4.63 -2.55
N MET A 90 -0.34 5.36 -2.14
CA MET A 90 -0.21 6.54 -1.27
C MET A 90 0.41 6.16 0.07
N LEU A 91 0.05 5.01 0.66
CA LEU A 91 0.67 4.53 1.88
C LEU A 91 2.16 4.24 1.70
N VAL A 92 2.56 3.63 0.56
CA VAL A 92 3.97 3.46 0.19
C VAL A 92 4.68 4.80 0.09
N LEU A 93 4.08 5.78 -0.60
CA LEU A 93 4.64 7.13 -0.74
C LEU A 93 4.86 7.78 0.63
N ARG A 94 3.88 7.70 1.54
CA ARG A 94 3.97 8.28 2.88
C ARG A 94 5.11 7.66 3.69
N ILE A 95 5.27 6.33 3.63
CA ILE A 95 6.39 5.65 4.30
C ILE A 95 7.74 6.07 3.70
N PHE A 96 7.84 6.21 2.38
CA PHE A 96 9.07 6.72 1.74
C PHE A 96 9.38 8.17 2.14
N GLN A 97 8.36 9.02 2.30
CA GLN A 97 8.53 10.42 2.71
C GLN A 97 8.93 10.57 4.18
N ASP A 98 8.43 9.70 5.05
CA ASP A 98 8.78 9.67 6.48
C ASP A 98 10.23 9.19 6.72
N GLY A 99 10.90 8.69 5.68
CA GLY A 99 12.32 8.35 5.72
C GLY A 99 12.64 7.01 6.38
N ASP A 100 11.69 6.06 6.39
CA ASP A 100 11.92 4.77 7.03
C ASP A 100 13.16 4.05 6.42
N PRO A 101 14.15 3.66 7.25
CA PRO A 101 15.41 3.12 6.75
C PRO A 101 15.32 1.67 6.27
N TYR A 102 14.26 0.93 6.61
CA TYR A 102 14.11 -0.51 6.38
C TYR A 102 13.18 -0.81 5.20
N PHE A 103 12.07 -0.10 5.11
CA PHE A 103 10.93 -0.37 4.24
C PHE A 103 11.30 -0.36 2.75
N PRO A 104 12.08 0.59 2.21
CA PRO A 104 12.54 0.51 0.82
C PRO A 104 13.27 -0.79 0.50
N ARG A 105 14.18 -1.24 1.38
CA ARG A 105 14.88 -2.53 1.19
C ARG A 105 13.91 -3.71 1.22
N GLU A 106 12.92 -3.68 2.11
CA GLU A 106 11.92 -4.74 2.20
C GLU A 106 10.93 -4.75 1.01
N VAL A 107 10.62 -3.60 0.43
CA VAL A 107 9.86 -3.52 -0.83
C VAL A 107 10.65 -4.18 -1.97
N LEU A 108 11.95 -3.88 -2.11
CA LEU A 108 12.82 -4.54 -3.09
C LEU A 108 12.87 -6.05 -2.86
N HIS A 109 13.03 -6.50 -1.61
CA HIS A 109 13.04 -7.93 -1.28
C HIS A 109 11.71 -8.62 -1.63
N ALA A 110 10.58 -7.98 -1.33
CA ALA A 110 9.26 -8.51 -1.67
C ALA A 110 9.06 -8.60 -3.19
N MET A 111 9.49 -7.58 -3.94
CA MET A 111 9.40 -7.57 -5.41
C MET A 111 10.29 -8.64 -6.05
N LYS A 112 11.53 -8.83 -5.55
CA LYS A 112 12.40 -9.94 -5.97
C LYS A 112 11.79 -11.32 -5.73
N ARG A 113 10.88 -11.44 -4.75
CA ARG A 113 10.09 -12.65 -4.45
C ARG A 113 8.76 -12.72 -5.21
N GLY A 114 8.55 -11.84 -6.18
CA GLY A 114 7.37 -11.85 -7.06
C GLY A 114 6.18 -11.02 -6.57
N ALA A 115 6.30 -10.24 -5.49
CA ALA A 115 5.22 -9.36 -5.05
C ALA A 115 5.01 -8.19 -6.04
N LYS A 116 3.76 -7.97 -6.45
CA LYS A 116 3.37 -6.84 -7.33
C LYS A 116 3.10 -5.58 -6.51
N ILE A 117 4.10 -5.05 -5.80
CA ILE A 117 3.94 -3.81 -5.03
C ILE A 117 3.93 -2.61 -5.98
N LEU A 118 5.00 -2.45 -6.77
CA LEU A 118 5.19 -1.31 -7.68
C LEU A 118 5.16 -1.70 -9.17
N ASN A 119 5.16 -3.01 -9.49
CA ASN A 119 4.94 -3.48 -10.85
C ASN A 119 3.44 -3.68 -11.12
N LEU A 120 2.76 -2.60 -11.51
CA LEU A 120 1.33 -2.58 -11.82
C LEU A 120 1.02 -2.42 -13.31
N SER A 121 1.97 -2.71 -14.20
CA SER A 121 1.80 -2.65 -15.65
C SER A 121 0.55 -3.39 -16.16
N SER A 122 0.18 -4.50 -15.52
CA SER A 122 -1.00 -5.30 -15.86
C SER A 122 -2.27 -4.94 -15.07
N PHE A 123 -2.21 -3.98 -14.14
CA PHE A 123 -3.36 -3.59 -13.31
C PHE A 123 -4.49 -3.06 -14.19
N ARG A 124 -5.74 -3.43 -13.89
CA ARG A 124 -6.94 -2.95 -14.56
C ARG A 124 -8.04 -2.76 -13.53
N ASP A 125 -8.70 -1.61 -13.57
CA ASP A 125 -9.89 -1.37 -12.75
C ASP A 125 -11.10 -2.10 -13.34
N ASP A 126 -11.74 -2.93 -12.52
CA ASP A 126 -12.99 -3.62 -12.84
C ASP A 126 -14.17 -3.07 -11.99
N SER A 127 -13.95 -2.01 -11.21
CA SER A 127 -14.92 -1.51 -10.24
C SER A 127 -15.98 -0.56 -10.83
N ASN A 128 -15.74 0.09 -11.98
CA ASN A 128 -16.61 1.13 -12.54
C ASN A 128 -16.74 1.18 -14.08
N SER A 129 -17.64 2.06 -14.55
CA SER A 129 -18.00 2.32 -15.95
C SER A 129 -17.43 3.63 -16.54
N HIS A 130 -16.30 4.15 -16.03
CA HIS A 130 -15.57 5.31 -16.58
C HIS A 130 -14.05 5.05 -16.52
N PRO A 131 -13.25 5.69 -17.41
CA PRO A 131 -12.40 5.00 -18.37
C PRO A 131 -10.98 4.75 -17.85
N TRP A 132 -10.17 4.21 -18.74
CA TRP A 132 -8.73 3.91 -18.64
C TRP A 132 -7.87 4.89 -17.82
N ASP A 133 -8.29 6.13 -17.61
CA ASP A 133 -7.56 7.19 -16.89
C ASP A 133 -7.14 6.80 -15.47
N PHE A 134 -8.02 6.24 -14.64
CA PHE A 134 -7.63 5.82 -13.28
C PHE A 134 -6.66 4.64 -13.32
N THR A 135 -6.85 3.73 -14.27
CA THR A 135 -5.91 2.62 -14.49
C THR A 135 -4.54 3.15 -14.92
N ALA A 136 -4.51 4.10 -15.85
CA ALA A 136 -3.30 4.76 -16.33
C ALA A 136 -2.60 5.53 -15.20
N PHE A 137 -3.36 6.25 -14.37
CA PHE A 137 -2.83 6.96 -13.21
C PHE A 137 -2.21 6.00 -12.19
N VAL A 138 -2.90 4.92 -11.82
CA VAL A 138 -2.36 3.91 -10.90
C VAL A 138 -1.06 3.30 -11.44
N ARG A 139 -1.03 2.94 -12.73
CA ARG A 139 0.18 2.43 -13.40
C ARG A 139 1.34 3.43 -13.34
N THR A 140 1.06 4.68 -13.70
CA THR A 140 2.05 5.76 -13.72
C THR A 140 2.56 6.07 -12.32
N PHE A 141 1.67 6.09 -11.32
CA PHE A 141 2.05 6.36 -9.94
C PHE A 141 2.90 5.23 -9.35
N ALA A 142 2.60 3.96 -9.70
CA ALA A 142 3.43 2.83 -9.32
C ALA A 142 4.83 2.90 -9.97
N LEU A 143 4.93 3.29 -11.24
CA LEU A 143 6.21 3.54 -11.92
C LEU A 143 6.99 4.66 -11.24
N TYR A 144 6.36 5.79 -10.93
CA TYR A 144 6.99 6.88 -10.19
C TYR A 144 7.57 6.43 -8.84
N LEU A 145 6.82 5.62 -8.09
CA LEU A 145 7.31 5.07 -6.82
C LEU A 145 8.45 4.06 -7.03
N ASN A 146 8.44 3.31 -8.13
CA ASN A 146 9.54 2.42 -8.50
C ASN A 146 10.83 3.21 -8.77
N GLU A 147 10.75 4.27 -9.58
CA GLU A 147 11.90 5.15 -9.84
C GLU A 147 12.44 5.78 -8.54
N ARG A 148 11.53 6.19 -7.63
CA ARG A 148 11.95 6.69 -6.31
C ARG A 148 12.67 5.64 -5.47
N LEU A 149 12.24 4.38 -5.56
CA LEU A 149 12.86 3.28 -4.85
C LEU A 149 14.27 2.98 -5.40
N ASP A 150 14.45 3.07 -6.72
CA ASP A 150 15.75 2.88 -7.37
C ASP A 150 16.75 4.00 -7.02
N CYS A 151 16.25 5.21 -6.76
CA CYS A 151 17.06 6.34 -6.27
C CYS A 151 17.43 6.26 -4.77
N PHE A 152 16.80 5.37 -4.00
CA PHE A 152 16.99 5.31 -2.54
C PHE A 152 18.44 5.09 -2.07
N PRO A 153 19.26 4.22 -2.69
CA PRO A 153 20.65 4.02 -2.28
C PRO A 153 21.49 5.30 -2.39
N TYR A 154 21.27 6.10 -3.44
CA TYR A 154 21.99 7.35 -3.67
C TYR A 154 21.61 8.44 -2.67
N ARG A 155 20.31 8.50 -2.29
CA ARG A 155 19.84 9.46 -1.29
C ARG A 155 20.48 9.23 0.08
N LYS A 156 20.59 7.97 0.50
CA LYS A 156 21.30 7.63 1.76
C LYS A 156 22.76 8.04 1.73
N ALA A 157 23.46 7.77 0.64
CA ALA A 157 24.86 8.16 0.50
C ALA A 157 25.03 9.69 0.53
N ALA A 158 24.13 10.45 -0.09
CA ALA A 158 24.17 11.91 -0.05
C ALA A 158 23.88 12.50 1.34
N GLU A 159 22.97 11.89 2.11
CA GLU A 159 22.68 12.28 3.50
C GLU A 159 23.86 11.95 4.45
N GLU A 160 24.62 10.89 4.19
CA GLU A 160 25.83 10.54 4.95
C GLU A 160 27.04 11.43 4.64
N ILE A 161 27.11 12.06 3.46
CA ILE A 161 28.21 12.95 3.05
C ILE A 161 28.02 14.39 3.57
N HIS A 162 26.80 14.77 3.94
CA HIS A 162 26.48 16.10 4.47
C HIS A 162 26.41 16.17 6.01
N ILE A 163 26.99 15.19 6.71
CA ILE A 163 27.18 15.16 8.17
C ILE A 163 28.68 15.21 8.49
#